data_AF-A0A699XHC4-F1
#
_entry.id   AF-A0A699XHC4-F1
#
_cell.length_a   1.000
_cell.length_b   1.000
_cell.length_c   1.000
_cell.angle_alpha   90.00
_cell.angle_beta   90.00
_cell.angle_gamma   90.00
#
_symmetry.space_group_name_H-M   'P 1'
#
loop_
_entity.id
_entity.type
_entity.pdbx_description
1 polymer ?
#
loop_
_entity_poly.entity_id
_entity_poly.type
_entity_poly.pdbx_seq_one_letter_code
_entity_poly.pdbx_strand_id
1 'polypeptide(L)'
;GQTLYFSPLSSRHLYSVPTSLLRDASVSEKTLDAAVQDLGEKGASDGLEADASGAVYATDYENNGIRKRLADGTWQTIVHDPRVLWP
;
A
#
# COMPACT_ATOMS: atom_id res chain seq x y z
N GLY A 1 -7.39 -1.17 -12.19
CA GLY A 1 -6.03 -1.69 -11.90
C GLY A 1 -6.04 -3.21 -11.86
N GLN A 2 -4.87 -3.84 -11.95
CA GLN A 2 -4.73 -5.31 -11.82
C GLN A 2 -4.62 -5.75 -10.35
N THR A 3 -3.99 -4.91 -9.52
CA THR A 3 -3.72 -5.16 -8.10
C THR A 3 -4.46 -4.14 -7.24
N LEU A 4 -5.04 -4.58 -6.13
CA LEU A 4 -5.47 -3.72 -5.04
C LEU A 4 -4.36 -3.72 -4.00
N TYR A 5 -3.86 -2.54 -3.64
CA TYR A 5 -2.99 -2.34 -2.48
C TYR A 5 -3.82 -1.82 -1.32
N PHE A 6 -3.60 -2.35 -0.12
CA PHE A 6 -4.36 -1.95 1.05
C PHE A 6 -3.55 -2.13 2.33
N SER A 7 -3.96 -1.43 3.39
CA SER A 7 -3.36 -1.51 4.71
C SER A 7 -4.41 -1.12 5.75
N PRO A 8 -4.64 -1.93 6.80
CA PRO A 8 -5.41 -1.49 7.95
C PRO A 8 -4.76 -0.25 8.58
N LEU A 9 -5.55 0.74 8.99
CA LEU A 9 -5.04 2.00 9.57
C LEU A 9 -4.08 1.76 10.75
N SER A 10 -4.37 0.78 11.60
CA SER A 10 -3.52 0.43 12.75
C SER A 10 -2.33 -0.48 12.41
N SER A 11 -2.24 -0.97 11.17
CA SER A 11 -1.14 -1.81 10.71
C SER A 11 -0.01 -0.97 10.12
N ARG A 12 1.21 -1.43 10.33
CA ARG A 12 2.40 -0.88 9.67
C ARG A 12 2.73 -1.60 8.36
N HIS A 13 1.99 -2.64 7.99
CA HIS A 13 2.28 -3.47 6.82
C HIS A 13 1.44 -3.05 5.61
N LEU A 14 2.00 -3.21 4.41
CA LEU A 14 1.29 -3.07 3.15
C LEU A 14 0.90 -4.45 2.63
N TYR A 15 -0.34 -4.59 2.19
CA TYR A 15 -0.85 -5.81 1.60
C TYR A 15 -1.26 -5.57 0.14
N SER A 16 -1.33 -6.65 -0.63
CA SER A 16 -1.91 -6.62 -1.96
C SER A 16 -2.70 -7.87 -2.30
N VAL A 17 -3.64 -7.74 -3.24
CA VAL A 17 -4.43 -8.85 -3.77
C VAL A 17 -4.78 -8.61 -5.24
N PRO A 18 -4.79 -9.64 -6.11
CA PRO A 18 -5.26 -9.51 -7.48
C PRO A 18 -6.74 -9.14 -7.54
N THR A 19 -7.05 -8.05 -8.25
CA THR A 19 -8.44 -7.58 -8.37
C THR A 19 -9.32 -8.49 -9.22
N SER A 20 -8.72 -9.36 -10.05
CA SER A 20 -9.46 -10.40 -10.78
C SER A 20 -10.15 -11.37 -9.82
N LEU A 21 -9.46 -11.76 -8.74
CA LEU A 21 -10.03 -12.65 -7.72
C LEU A 21 -11.14 -11.96 -6.92
N LEU A 22 -11.01 -10.66 -6.65
CA LEU A 22 -12.05 -9.88 -5.97
C LEU A 22 -13.34 -9.71 -6.80
N ARG A 23 -13.24 -9.76 -8.13
CA ARG A 23 -14.39 -9.58 -9.03
C ARG A 23 -15.10 -10.89 -9.38
N ASP A 24 -14.47 -12.02 -9.11
CA ASP A 24 -15.01 -13.33 -9.42
C ASP A 24 -15.76 -13.91 -8.21
N ALA A 25 -17.09 -13.84 -8.26
CA ALA A 25 -17.96 -14.34 -7.19
C ALA A 25 -17.92 -15.87 -7.01
N SER A 26 -17.25 -16.61 -7.89
CA SER A 26 -17.03 -18.05 -7.74
C SER A 26 -15.80 -18.39 -6.89
N VAL A 27 -14.91 -17.43 -6.67
CA VAL A 27 -13.70 -17.60 -5.85
C VAL A 27 -14.11 -17.79 -4.38
N SER A 28 -13.59 -18.84 -3.76
CA SER A 28 -13.82 -19.09 -2.33
C SER A 28 -13.03 -18.13 -1.45
N GLU A 29 -13.57 -17.79 -0.27
CA GLU A 29 -12.87 -16.98 0.74
C GLU A 29 -11.49 -17.54 1.09
N LYS A 30 -11.35 -18.86 1.19
CA LYS A 30 -10.05 -19.51 1.46
C LYS A 30 -9.04 -19.26 0.35
N THR A 31 -9.49 -19.28 -0.91
CA THR A 31 -8.64 -18.98 -2.07
C THR A 31 -8.27 -17.50 -2.08
N LEU A 32 -9.22 -16.63 -1.77
CA LEU A 32 -9.01 -15.18 -1.74
C LEU A 32 -8.03 -14.78 -0.64
N ASP A 33 -8.20 -15.31 0.58
CA ASP A 33 -7.32 -15.10 1.73
C ASP A 33 -5.87 -15.55 1.41
N ALA A 34 -5.71 -16.74 0.83
CA ALA A 34 -4.40 -17.25 0.41
C ALA A 34 -3.75 -16.43 -0.72
N ALA A 35 -4.51 -15.61 -1.44
CA ALA A 35 -4.00 -14.73 -2.48
C ALA A 35 -3.55 -13.36 -1.97
N VAL A 36 -3.82 -13.02 -0.71
CA VAL A 36 -3.31 -11.81 -0.07
C VAL A 36 -1.81 -11.96 0.14
N GLN A 37 -1.05 -10.99 -0.35
CA GLN A 37 0.40 -10.91 -0.15
C GLN A 37 0.72 -9.81 0.85
N ASP A 38 1.45 -10.16 1.92
CA ASP A 38 2.13 -9.19 2.77
C ASP A 38 3.38 -8.69 2.05
N LEU A 39 3.40 -7.40 1.72
CA LEU A 39 4.49 -6.73 1.01
C LEU A 39 5.52 -6.09 1.97
N GLY A 40 5.39 -6.35 3.27
CA GLY A 40 6.28 -5.92 4.32
C GLY A 40 5.92 -4.57 4.95
N GLU A 41 6.86 -4.06 5.74
CA GLU A 41 6.66 -2.80 6.45
C GLU A 41 6.54 -1.62 5.47
N LYS A 42 5.44 -0.87 5.64
CA LYS A 42 5.16 0.43 5.06
C LYS A 42 5.42 1.55 6.07
N GLY A 43 5.24 1.28 7.37
CA GLY A 43 5.14 2.29 8.41
C GLY A 43 3.72 2.85 8.56
N ALA A 44 3.57 3.84 9.44
CA ALA A 44 2.29 4.49 9.69
C ALA A 44 1.89 5.42 8.54
N SER A 45 0.64 5.32 8.08
CA SER A 45 0.10 6.16 6.99
C SER A 45 -1.41 6.27 7.11
N ASP A 46 -1.97 7.41 6.72
CA ASP A 46 -3.42 7.58 6.56
C ASP A 46 -3.80 7.51 5.06
N GLY A 47 -2.99 8.16 4.20
CA GLY A 47 -3.13 8.12 2.75
C GLY A 47 -2.32 7.01 2.07
N LEU A 48 -2.90 6.43 1.01
CA LEU A 48 -2.27 5.47 0.12
C LEU A 48 -2.74 5.70 -1.32
N GLU A 49 -1.82 5.70 -2.28
CA GLU A 49 -2.11 5.83 -3.72
C GLU A 49 -1.18 4.94 -4.55
N ALA A 50 -1.62 4.47 -5.72
CA ALA A 50 -0.81 3.65 -6.62
C ALA A 50 -0.77 4.23 -8.04
N ASP A 51 0.39 4.19 -8.68
CA ASP A 51 0.53 4.65 -10.07
C ASP A 51 0.46 3.51 -11.11
N ALA A 52 0.39 3.87 -12.39
CA ALA A 52 0.31 2.92 -13.49
C ALA A 52 1.61 2.11 -13.72
N SER A 53 2.73 2.52 -13.12
CA SER A 53 4.02 1.82 -13.18
C SER A 53 4.19 0.79 -12.07
N GLY A 54 3.22 0.67 -11.16
CA GLY A 54 3.25 -0.25 -10.03
C GLY A 54 3.95 0.31 -8.80
N ALA A 55 4.22 1.62 -8.75
CA ALA A 55 4.68 2.25 -7.52
C ALA A 55 3.52 2.53 -6.58
N VAL A 56 3.80 2.52 -5.28
CA VAL A 56 2.84 2.84 -4.21
C VAL A 56 3.36 4.04 -3.43
N TYR A 57 2.48 5.00 -3.16
CA TYR A 57 2.76 6.20 -2.40
C TYR A 57 2.02 6.09 -1.08
N ALA A 58 2.71 6.33 0.03
CA ALA A 58 2.14 6.32 1.35
C ALA A 58 2.50 7.63 2.07
N THR A 59 1.53 8.20 2.76
CA THR A 59 1.80 9.32 3.66
C THR A 59 2.55 8.80 4.88
N ASP A 60 3.35 9.66 5.51
CA ASP A 60 4.19 9.30 6.66
C ASP A 60 3.99 10.36 7.74
N TYR A 61 2.86 10.29 8.43
CA TYR A 61 2.47 11.26 9.46
C TYR A 61 3.37 11.21 10.70
N GLU A 62 4.16 10.14 10.88
CA GLU A 62 5.17 10.07 11.94
C GLU A 62 6.39 10.95 11.60
N ASN A 63 6.64 11.20 10.31
CA ASN A 63 7.85 11.86 9.83
C ASN A 63 7.58 13.07 8.92
N ASN A 64 6.36 13.63 8.93
CA ASN A 64 5.96 14.79 8.12
C ASN A 64 6.36 14.66 6.64
N GLY A 65 6.04 13.53 6.03
CA GLY A 65 6.55 13.20 4.70
C GLY A 65 5.64 12.32 3.86
N ILE A 66 6.09 12.07 2.63
CA ILE A 66 5.49 11.14 1.69
C ILE A 66 6.60 10.20 1.20
N ARG A 67 6.31 8.90 1.22
CA ARG A 67 7.21 7.86 0.74
C ARG A 67 6.65 7.20 -0.51
N LYS A 68 7.55 6.80 -1.41
CA LYS A 68 7.27 6.03 -2.62
C LYS A 68 7.93 4.67 -2.52
N ARG A 69 7.15 3.59 -2.60
CA ARG A 69 7.60 2.23 -2.86
C ARG A 69 7.73 2.03 -4.36
N LEU A 70 8.93 1.73 -4.82
CA LEU A 70 9.20 1.38 -6.21
C LEU A 70 8.62 0.00 -6.54
N ALA A 71 8.52 -0.31 -7.84
CA ALA A 71 8.00 -1.60 -8.30
C ALA A 71 8.85 -2.79 -7.82
N ASP A 72 10.14 -2.57 -7.54
CA ASP A 72 11.05 -3.57 -6.95
C ASP A 72 10.84 -3.77 -5.43
N GLY A 73 9.97 -2.95 -4.82
CA GLY A 73 9.64 -2.99 -3.41
C GLY A 73 10.45 -2.08 -2.50
N THR A 74 11.43 -1.36 -3.03
CA THR A 74 12.24 -0.41 -2.26
C THR A 74 11.47 0.85 -1.92
N TRP A 75 11.56 1.31 -0.66
CA TRP A 75 10.98 2.57 -0.22
C TRP A 75 11.99 3.73 -0.32
N GLN A 76 11.51 4.89 -0.73
CA GLN A 76 12.24 6.16 -0.70
C GLN A 76 11.34 7.32 -0.26
N THR A 77 11.89 8.25 0.50
CA THR A 77 11.21 9.50 0.85
C THR A 77 11.27 10.46 -0.33
N ILE A 78 10.12 10.93 -0.80
CA ILE A 78 10.02 11.86 -1.94
C ILE A 78 9.60 13.27 -1.51
N VAL A 79 8.99 13.40 -0.34
CA VAL A 79 8.67 14.67 0.31
C VAL A 79 8.99 14.54 1.79
N HIS A 80 9.68 15.53 2.34
CA HIS A 80 9.88 15.70 3.77
C HIS A 80 10.03 17.20 4.05
N ASP A 81 9.13 17.75 4.85
CA ASP A 81 9.16 19.15 5.24
C ASP A 81 8.39 19.32 6.57
N PRO A 82 8.89 20.09 7.54
CA PRO A 82 8.23 20.27 8.83
C PRO A 82 6.82 20.89 8.75
N ARG A 83 6.43 21.45 7.60
CA ARG A 83 5.09 22.00 7.35
C ARG A 83 4.11 20.97 6.81
N VAL A 84 4.59 19.79 6.39
CA VAL A 84 3.76 18.69 5.89
C VAL A 84 3.26 17.91 7.11
N LEU A 85 2.39 18.54 7.87
CA LEU A 85 1.85 18.00 9.11
C LEU A 85 0.68 17.07 8.78
N TRP A 86 0.79 15.81 9.20
CA TRP A 86 -0.26 14.81 9.02
C TRP A 86 -0.76 14.68 7.57
N PRO A 87 0.14 14.42 6.60
CA PRO A 87 -0.21 14.30 5.20
C PRO A 87 -1.09 13.09 4.87
#